data_AF-A0A367L2Q1-F1
#
_entry.id   AF-A0A367L2Q1-F1
#
_cell.length_a   1.000
_cell.length_b   1.000
_cell.length_c   1.000
_cell.angle_alpha   90.00
_cell.angle_beta   90.00
_cell.angle_gamma   90.00
#
_symmetry.space_group_name_H-M   'P 1'
#
loop_
_entity.id
_entity.type
_entity.pdbx_description
1 polymer ?
#
loop_
_entity_poly.entity_id
_entity_poly.type
_entity_poly.pdbx_seq_one_letter_code
_entity_poly.pdbx_strand_id
1 'polypeptide(L)'
;MHLLNFIPLALGLAHAALGAPDASELPSLLDATLDQLRSGLDNRDFTSVDLVKAYTKRILEVNPQLRTVIELNPDALTIAKELDDKLVTDGKPISRLHGLPILIKAAIGTDDKMNTTAGSLALLGAEAKDEGGVVQRLRKAGAIILGKTNMSQWSNIRSGMQPNGWTSVGGQSFGPFYPGQSPSGSSGGSGVAASIGLAWAAVGTDSTGSVVMPSAANNVVGIKPSVGLTSRFLVVPYSKDYDTVGPMARTVKDAAHLLAAMAGPDPRDKATDAIPDGGKVPDYVAACRSDGLKGKRIGVPLISDLEKLNYINESDSQATREEFERALQVLRDAGAELVPDISAPGVAFFHSFEGFGLMFQGVFATLGDVMRDYLSNLKVNPNNIKTLEDVRAFTLKEKREKFPQIPVDTFNDTLEFSFNSTSQQYKELLAKMRFIAGEQGLTGAIKNNSLDAIVAPGFFPVFPASVLGTPVITVPLGRGSEKAAVRFDRSSNTLKESAPNQPYGLTFAGLRFTEEALIGMACAFEERTKVRNQIKPMIVPTTEISDVLKNKESEEDKEKTN
;
A
#
# COMPACT_ATOMS: atom_id res chain seq x y z
N MET A 1 33.48 0.03 -67.90
CA MET A 1 32.49 0.96 -67.33
C MET A 1 31.14 0.25 -67.29
N HIS A 2 30.88 -0.55 -66.25
CA HIS A 2 29.60 -1.24 -66.05
C HIS A 2 29.22 -1.11 -64.58
N LEU A 3 28.16 -0.34 -64.33
CA LEU A 3 27.49 -0.21 -63.04
C LEU A 3 26.55 -1.39 -62.86
N LEU A 4 26.73 -2.15 -61.78
CA LEU A 4 25.80 -3.17 -61.30
C LEU A 4 24.89 -2.54 -60.25
N ASN A 5 23.59 -2.47 -60.56
CA ASN A 5 22.53 -2.08 -59.65
C ASN A 5 22.33 -3.15 -58.57
N PHE A 6 22.47 -2.76 -57.30
CA PHE A 6 21.97 -3.52 -56.16
C PHE A 6 20.53 -3.09 -55.87
N ILE A 7 19.58 -4.02 -55.99
CA ILE A 7 18.20 -3.87 -55.51
C ILE A 7 18.16 -4.34 -54.05
N PRO A 8 17.66 -3.55 -53.08
CA PRO A 8 17.46 -4.03 -51.73
C PRO A 8 16.19 -4.89 -51.66
N LEU A 9 16.34 -6.11 -51.16
CA LEU A 9 15.22 -7.01 -50.82
C LEU A 9 14.49 -6.43 -49.61
N ALA A 10 13.32 -5.84 -49.81
CA ALA A 10 12.41 -5.50 -48.73
C ALA A 10 11.71 -6.78 -48.25
N LEU A 11 12.07 -7.29 -47.07
CA LEU A 11 11.24 -8.27 -46.37
C LEU A 11 10.00 -7.54 -45.83
N GLY A 12 8.89 -7.64 -46.55
CA GLY A 12 7.58 -7.30 -46.01
C GLY A 12 7.17 -8.37 -44.99
N LEU A 13 7.22 -8.03 -43.70
CA LEU A 13 6.51 -8.79 -42.66
C LEU A 13 5.01 -8.53 -42.84
N ALA A 14 4.31 -9.53 -43.39
CA ALA A 14 2.86 -9.54 -43.43
C ALA A 14 2.33 -9.46 -41.99
N HIS A 15 1.69 -8.34 -41.65
CA HIS A 15 0.80 -8.26 -40.49
C HIS A 15 -0.41 -9.14 -40.81
N ALA A 16 -0.40 -10.39 -40.33
CA ALA A 16 -1.64 -11.14 -40.22
C ALA A 16 -2.52 -10.36 -39.25
N ALA A 17 -3.65 -9.84 -39.74
CA ALA A 17 -4.69 -9.27 -38.92
C ALA A 17 -5.30 -10.41 -38.09
N LEU A 18 -4.73 -10.65 -36.91
CA LEU A 18 -5.42 -11.38 -35.84
C LEU A 18 -6.64 -10.53 -35.51
N GLY A 19 -7.85 -11.09 -35.69
CA GLY A 19 -9.08 -10.43 -35.26
C GLY A 19 -9.02 -10.09 -33.78
N ALA A 20 -9.76 -9.06 -33.34
CA ALA A 20 -9.79 -8.69 -31.94
C ALA A 20 -10.18 -9.89 -31.06
N PRO A 21 -9.55 -10.06 -29.88
CA PRO A 21 -9.84 -11.16 -28.98
C PRO A 21 -11.31 -11.14 -28.55
N ASP A 22 -11.89 -12.33 -28.33
CA ASP A 22 -13.23 -12.42 -27.76
C ASP A 22 -13.22 -11.78 -26.35
N ALA A 23 -14.16 -10.89 -26.09
CA ALA A 23 -14.32 -10.23 -24.80
C ALA A 23 -14.49 -11.25 -23.65
N SER A 24 -14.98 -12.46 -23.93
CA SER A 24 -15.11 -13.54 -22.95
C SER A 24 -13.77 -14.13 -22.49
N GLU A 25 -12.69 -13.92 -23.26
CA GLU A 25 -11.34 -14.42 -22.98
C GLU A 25 -10.47 -13.41 -22.21
N LEU A 26 -10.88 -12.14 -22.13
CA LEU A 26 -10.16 -11.09 -21.43
C LEU A 26 -10.40 -11.15 -19.90
N PRO A 27 -9.36 -10.93 -19.07
CA PRO A 27 -9.53 -10.95 -17.62
C PRO A 27 -10.35 -9.74 -17.15
N SER A 28 -11.29 -9.95 -16.22
CA SER A 28 -11.96 -8.82 -15.55
C SER A 28 -10.96 -8.03 -14.72
N LEU A 29 -10.91 -6.72 -14.95
CA LEU A 29 -10.03 -5.78 -14.25
C LEU A 29 -10.34 -5.68 -12.75
N LEU A 30 -11.51 -6.16 -12.30
CA LEU A 30 -11.85 -6.20 -10.88
C LEU A 30 -10.88 -7.10 -10.08
N ASP A 31 -10.45 -8.21 -10.68
CA ASP A 31 -9.63 -9.23 -10.02
C ASP A 31 -8.42 -9.69 -10.87
N ALA A 32 -8.13 -9.01 -11.99
CA ALA A 32 -7.01 -9.36 -12.87
C ALA A 32 -5.67 -9.39 -12.11
N THR A 33 -4.97 -10.51 -12.23
CA THR A 33 -3.61 -10.71 -11.69
C THR A 33 -2.55 -10.19 -12.64
N LEU A 34 -1.32 -10.01 -12.15
CA LEU A 34 -0.17 -9.68 -13.02
C LEU A 34 -0.03 -10.68 -14.15
N ASP A 35 -0.14 -11.98 -13.84
CA ASP A 35 0.08 -13.06 -14.80
C ASP A 35 -0.93 -12.97 -15.96
N GLN A 36 -2.20 -12.70 -15.67
CA GLN A 36 -3.25 -12.52 -16.68
C GLN A 36 -3.01 -11.26 -17.53
N LEU A 37 -2.70 -10.12 -16.90
CA LEU A 37 -2.48 -8.86 -17.62
C LEU A 37 -1.22 -8.93 -18.49
N ARG A 38 -0.13 -9.52 -17.98
CA ARG A 38 1.12 -9.71 -18.72
C ARG A 38 0.91 -10.66 -19.89
N SER A 39 0.16 -11.76 -19.71
CA SER A 39 -0.18 -12.66 -20.81
C SER A 39 -0.93 -11.94 -21.93
N GLY A 40 -1.94 -11.14 -21.60
CA GLY A 40 -2.69 -10.38 -22.61
C GLY A 40 -1.84 -9.36 -23.35
N LEU A 41 -0.92 -8.67 -22.65
CA LEU A 41 0.03 -7.76 -23.29
C LEU A 41 1.06 -8.50 -24.17
N ASP A 42 1.53 -9.68 -23.76
CA ASP A 42 2.49 -10.49 -24.52
C ASP A 42 1.85 -11.07 -25.80
N ASN A 43 0.59 -11.50 -25.70
CA ASN A 43 -0.22 -11.98 -26.82
C ASN A 43 -0.73 -10.86 -27.73
N ARG A 44 -0.59 -9.59 -27.30
CA ARG A 44 -1.14 -8.39 -27.96
C ARG A 44 -2.67 -8.38 -28.05
N ASP A 45 -3.33 -9.02 -27.09
CA ASP A 45 -4.79 -8.97 -26.90
C ASP A 45 -5.25 -7.55 -26.57
N PHE A 46 -4.38 -6.79 -25.91
CA PHE A 46 -4.51 -5.35 -25.64
C PHE A 46 -3.11 -4.74 -25.44
N THR A 47 -3.04 -3.42 -25.42
CA THR A 47 -1.80 -2.64 -25.19
C THR A 47 -1.76 -1.99 -23.82
N SER A 48 -0.61 -1.47 -23.40
CA SER A 48 -0.49 -0.68 -22.17
C SER A 48 -1.34 0.60 -22.25
N VAL A 49 -1.44 1.20 -23.44
CA VAL A 49 -2.36 2.32 -23.70
C VAL A 49 -3.81 1.94 -23.44
N ASP A 50 -4.24 0.75 -23.87
CA ASP A 50 -5.61 0.27 -23.63
C ASP A 50 -5.88 0.06 -22.14
N LEU A 51 -4.92 -0.49 -21.40
CA LEU A 51 -5.00 -0.61 -19.94
C LEU A 51 -5.10 0.76 -19.25
N VAL A 52 -4.27 1.73 -19.63
CA VAL A 52 -4.35 3.09 -19.06
C VAL A 52 -5.71 3.72 -19.34
N LYS A 53 -6.25 3.58 -20.56
CA LYS A 53 -7.60 4.06 -20.90
C LYS A 53 -8.68 3.38 -20.06
N ALA A 54 -8.62 2.06 -19.93
CA ALA A 54 -9.62 1.28 -19.18
C ALA A 54 -9.61 1.66 -17.70
N TYR A 55 -8.44 1.65 -17.04
CA TYR A 55 -8.34 2.02 -15.64
C TYR A 55 -8.67 3.49 -15.39
N THR A 56 -8.33 4.41 -16.30
CA THR A 56 -8.75 5.82 -16.21
C THR A 56 -10.27 5.95 -16.19
N LYS A 57 -10.97 5.26 -17.10
CA LYS A 57 -12.43 5.24 -17.13
C LYS A 57 -13.02 4.65 -15.84
N ARG A 58 -12.51 3.51 -15.37
CA ARG A 58 -12.92 2.89 -14.09
C ARG A 58 -12.76 3.84 -12.91
N ILE A 59 -11.66 4.59 -12.86
CA ILE A 59 -11.46 5.63 -11.82
C ILE A 59 -12.57 6.67 -11.91
N LEU A 60 -12.80 7.26 -13.09
CA LEU A 60 -13.80 8.31 -13.29
C LEU A 60 -15.23 7.87 -12.95
N GLU A 61 -15.57 6.60 -13.14
CA GLU A 61 -16.88 6.03 -12.78
C GLU A 61 -17.18 6.10 -11.28
N VAL A 62 -16.19 5.76 -10.43
CA VAL A 62 -16.43 5.61 -8.99
C VAL A 62 -15.91 6.76 -8.13
N ASN A 63 -14.97 7.56 -8.64
CA ASN A 63 -14.37 8.66 -7.88
C ASN A 63 -15.38 9.69 -7.35
N PRO A 64 -16.48 10.03 -8.05
CA PRO A 64 -17.51 10.93 -7.50
C PRO A 64 -18.10 10.46 -6.16
N GLN A 65 -18.15 9.14 -5.94
CA GLN A 65 -18.69 8.53 -4.72
C GLN A 65 -17.60 8.24 -3.70
N LEU A 66 -16.47 7.66 -4.14
CA LEU A 66 -15.44 7.11 -3.25
C LEU A 66 -14.24 8.04 -3.00
N ARG A 67 -14.03 9.06 -3.85
CA ARG A 67 -12.89 10.01 -3.79
C ARG A 67 -11.54 9.34 -3.53
N THR A 68 -11.32 8.21 -4.20
CA THR A 68 -10.19 7.29 -4.02
C THR A 68 -8.90 7.81 -4.65
N VAL A 69 -8.99 8.41 -5.84
CA VAL A 69 -7.85 8.95 -6.59
C VAL A 69 -7.89 10.47 -6.51
N ILE A 70 -6.81 11.09 -6.01
CA ILE A 70 -6.75 12.54 -5.81
C ILE A 70 -6.35 13.28 -7.08
N GLU A 71 -5.55 12.63 -7.93
CA GLU A 71 -5.00 13.22 -9.15
C GLU A 71 -4.64 12.09 -10.13
N LEU A 72 -5.02 12.23 -11.40
CA LEU A 72 -4.58 11.34 -12.48
C LEU A 72 -3.30 11.88 -13.09
N ASN A 73 -2.42 10.98 -13.54
CA ASN A 73 -1.21 11.38 -14.23
C ASN A 73 -1.51 11.82 -15.66
N PRO A 74 -1.33 13.10 -16.02
CA PRO A 74 -1.55 13.55 -17.40
C PRO A 74 -0.54 12.95 -18.39
N ASP A 75 0.62 12.48 -17.93
CA ASP A 75 1.65 11.88 -18.78
C ASP A 75 1.46 10.35 -18.97
N ALA A 76 0.52 9.71 -18.27
CA ALA A 76 0.39 8.24 -18.26
C ALA A 76 0.12 7.62 -19.64
N LEU A 77 -0.70 8.27 -20.49
CA LEU A 77 -0.97 7.77 -21.84
C LEU A 77 0.27 7.83 -22.73
N THR A 78 1.07 8.89 -22.62
CA THR A 78 2.32 9.04 -23.37
C THR A 78 3.33 8.00 -22.93
N ILE A 79 3.51 7.83 -21.61
CA ILE A 79 4.39 6.81 -21.04
C ILE A 79 3.97 5.39 -21.47
N ALA A 80 2.66 5.11 -21.47
CA ALA A 80 2.13 3.82 -21.93
C ALA A 80 2.50 3.55 -23.38
N LYS A 81 2.31 4.55 -24.25
CA LYS A 81 2.67 4.45 -25.67
C LYS A 81 4.16 4.20 -25.86
N GLU A 82 5.02 4.92 -25.13
CA GLU A 82 6.48 4.74 -25.19
C GLU A 82 6.89 3.32 -24.78
N LEU A 83 6.25 2.75 -23.75
CA LEU A 83 6.50 1.38 -23.31
C LEU A 83 5.98 0.34 -24.32
N ASP A 84 4.84 0.57 -24.96
CA ASP A 84 4.34 -0.29 -26.03
C ASP A 84 5.28 -0.27 -27.24
N ASP A 85 5.72 0.91 -27.69
CA ASP A 85 6.67 1.08 -28.80
C ASP A 85 8.04 0.43 -28.47
N LYS A 86 8.49 0.55 -27.21
CA LYS A 86 9.70 -0.10 -26.72
C LYS A 86 9.57 -1.64 -26.72
N LEU A 87 8.43 -2.18 -26.31
CA LEU A 87 8.18 -3.63 -26.34
C LEU A 87 8.27 -4.17 -27.77
N VAL A 88 7.71 -3.44 -28.74
CA VAL A 88 7.79 -3.79 -30.17
C VAL A 88 9.25 -3.75 -30.66
N THR A 89 10.00 -2.72 -30.27
CA THR A 89 11.38 -2.51 -30.72
C THR A 89 12.35 -3.53 -30.12
N ASP A 90 12.24 -3.80 -28.81
CA ASP A 90 13.16 -4.69 -28.09
C ASP A 90 12.77 -6.18 -28.22
N GLY A 91 11.53 -6.46 -28.62
CA GLY A 91 10.97 -7.80 -28.74
C GLY A 91 10.75 -8.53 -27.41
N LYS A 92 10.94 -7.86 -26.27
CA LYS A 92 10.74 -8.40 -24.92
C LYS A 92 10.44 -7.30 -23.90
N PRO A 93 9.67 -7.59 -22.83
CA PRO A 93 9.40 -6.61 -21.79
C PRO A 93 10.64 -6.33 -20.92
N ILE A 94 10.71 -5.12 -20.33
CA ILE A 94 11.77 -4.74 -19.37
C ILE A 94 11.76 -5.68 -18.15
N SER A 95 10.56 -5.94 -17.64
CA SER A 95 10.30 -6.86 -16.54
C SER A 95 8.85 -7.35 -16.62
N ARG A 96 8.43 -8.18 -15.66
CA ARG A 96 7.03 -8.60 -15.50
C ARG A 96 6.06 -7.43 -15.31
N LEU A 97 6.54 -6.27 -14.83
CA LEU A 97 5.72 -5.07 -14.60
C LEU A 97 5.64 -4.13 -15.81
N HIS A 98 6.36 -4.43 -16.91
CA HIS A 98 6.39 -3.58 -18.10
C HIS A 98 4.98 -3.25 -18.57
N GLY A 99 4.64 -1.97 -18.69
CA GLY A 99 3.34 -1.53 -19.20
C GLY A 99 2.17 -1.66 -18.22
N LEU A 100 2.37 -2.11 -16.97
CA LEU A 100 1.28 -2.25 -16.00
C LEU A 100 1.00 -0.93 -15.28
N PRO A 101 -0.25 -0.43 -15.28
CA PRO A 101 -0.63 0.76 -14.52
C PRO A 101 -0.76 0.47 -13.02
N ILE A 102 -0.12 1.31 -12.20
CA ILE A 102 -0.21 1.31 -10.74
C ILE A 102 -0.60 2.69 -10.22
N LEU A 103 -1.19 2.73 -9.03
CA LEU A 103 -1.45 3.98 -8.31
C LEU A 103 -0.51 4.11 -7.11
N ILE A 104 -0.09 5.33 -6.79
CA ILE A 104 0.81 5.57 -5.64
C ILE A 104 0.19 6.59 -4.69
N LYS A 105 0.43 6.46 -3.39
CA LYS A 105 -0.07 7.42 -2.39
C LYS A 105 0.40 8.85 -2.68
N ALA A 106 -0.46 9.84 -2.45
CA ALA A 106 -0.17 11.28 -2.68
C ALA A 106 0.98 11.89 -1.83
N ALA A 107 1.59 11.10 -0.95
CA ALA A 107 2.79 11.48 -0.21
C ALA A 107 4.10 11.07 -0.91
N ILE A 108 4.04 10.27 -1.98
CA ILE A 108 5.21 9.74 -2.68
C ILE A 108 5.56 10.69 -3.84
N GLY A 109 6.77 11.26 -3.81
CA GLY A 109 7.29 12.16 -4.85
C GLY A 109 7.47 11.48 -6.21
N THR A 110 7.19 12.22 -7.29
CA THR A 110 7.37 11.77 -8.69
C THR A 110 7.76 12.96 -9.56
N ASP A 111 8.46 12.69 -10.67
CA ASP A 111 8.85 13.72 -11.65
C ASP A 111 7.81 13.93 -12.77
N ASP A 112 6.71 13.18 -12.75
CA ASP A 112 5.56 13.38 -13.65
C ASP A 112 4.83 14.69 -13.31
N LYS A 113 3.99 15.20 -14.21
CA LYS A 113 3.18 16.42 -14.01
C LYS A 113 2.00 16.21 -13.06
N MET A 114 2.29 15.75 -11.85
CA MET A 114 1.35 15.58 -10.74
C MET A 114 1.91 16.23 -9.47
N ASN A 115 1.04 16.59 -8.55
CA ASN A 115 1.43 17.14 -7.27
C ASN A 115 1.82 16.03 -6.27
N THR A 116 2.69 16.39 -5.31
CA THR A 116 2.95 15.58 -4.11
C THR A 116 2.57 16.38 -2.87
N THR A 117 1.28 16.37 -2.55
CA THR A 117 0.71 17.29 -1.55
C THR A 117 0.64 16.73 -0.14
N ALA A 118 0.80 15.41 0.03
CA ALA A 118 0.36 14.68 1.22
C ALA A 118 -1.09 15.03 1.66
N GLY A 119 -1.92 15.44 0.69
CA GLY A 119 -3.29 15.86 0.91
C GLY A 119 -3.48 17.30 1.43
N SER A 120 -2.43 18.11 1.56
CA SER A 120 -2.53 19.48 2.04
C SER A 120 -2.33 20.53 0.94
N LEU A 121 -3.12 21.59 1.02
CA LEU A 121 -2.98 22.76 0.15
C LEU A 121 -1.66 23.50 0.38
N ALA A 122 -1.01 23.27 1.53
CA ALA A 122 0.32 23.84 1.84
C ALA A 122 1.38 23.43 0.81
N LEU A 123 1.26 22.24 0.23
CA LEU A 123 2.19 21.70 -0.77
C LEU A 123 1.61 21.69 -2.19
N LEU A 124 0.44 22.30 -2.42
CA LEU A 124 -0.13 22.38 -3.76
C LEU A 124 0.77 23.23 -4.66
N GLY A 125 1.16 22.68 -5.82
CA GLY A 125 2.10 23.29 -6.75
C GLY A 125 3.57 23.27 -6.31
N ALA A 126 3.90 22.58 -5.22
CA ALA A 126 5.29 22.34 -4.85
C ALA A 126 5.90 21.24 -5.73
N GLU A 127 7.16 21.43 -6.13
CA GLU A 127 7.91 20.47 -6.96
C GLU A 127 9.18 20.05 -6.22
N ALA A 128 9.46 18.75 -6.17
CA ALA A 128 10.71 18.23 -5.63
C ALA A 128 11.87 18.42 -6.62
N LYS A 129 13.11 18.30 -6.14
CA LYS A 129 14.33 18.38 -6.97
C LYS A 129 14.64 17.10 -7.76
N ASP A 130 14.01 15.98 -7.42
CA ASP A 130 14.29 14.64 -7.93
C ASP A 130 13.04 13.75 -7.77
N GLU A 131 13.08 12.54 -8.33
CA GLU A 131 12.02 11.55 -8.24
C GLU A 131 12.17 10.71 -6.95
N GLY A 132 11.05 10.27 -6.38
CA GLY A 132 11.03 9.38 -5.22
C GLY A 132 11.78 8.07 -5.48
N GLY A 133 12.57 7.60 -4.51
CA GLY A 133 13.46 6.45 -4.70
C GLY A 133 12.73 5.17 -5.10
N VAL A 134 11.54 4.92 -4.53
CA VAL A 134 10.66 3.82 -4.94
C VAL A 134 10.07 4.01 -6.35
N VAL A 135 9.72 5.24 -6.73
CA VAL A 135 9.13 5.53 -8.04
C VAL A 135 10.18 5.30 -9.13
N GLN A 136 11.42 5.73 -8.92
CA GLN A 136 12.54 5.45 -9.83
C GLN A 136 12.71 3.95 -10.09
N ARG A 137 12.59 3.11 -9.05
CA ARG A 137 12.68 1.66 -9.22
C ARG A 137 11.49 1.07 -9.96
N LEU A 138 10.28 1.51 -9.64
CA LEU A 138 9.05 1.09 -10.33
C LEU A 138 9.09 1.45 -11.82
N ARG A 139 9.54 2.66 -12.15
CA ARG A 139 9.73 3.11 -13.54
C ARG A 139 10.81 2.30 -14.25
N LYS A 140 11.93 1.98 -13.59
CA LYS A 140 12.96 1.07 -14.12
C LYS A 140 12.44 -0.35 -14.38
N ALA A 141 11.43 -0.80 -13.65
CA ALA A 141 10.75 -2.06 -13.91
C ALA A 141 9.71 -1.96 -15.06
N GLY A 142 9.47 -0.76 -15.59
CA GLY A 142 8.50 -0.48 -16.65
C GLY A 142 7.06 -0.30 -16.17
N ALA A 143 6.82 -0.08 -14.87
CA ALA A 143 5.48 0.23 -14.36
C ALA A 143 5.06 1.65 -14.75
N ILE A 144 3.76 1.84 -15.01
CA ILE A 144 3.18 3.15 -15.34
C ILE A 144 2.52 3.72 -14.08
N ILE A 145 2.96 4.90 -13.65
CA ILE A 145 2.28 5.62 -12.56
C ILE A 145 1.01 6.25 -13.12
N LEU A 146 -0.14 5.65 -12.87
CA LEU A 146 -1.44 6.10 -13.39
C LEU A 146 -1.94 7.37 -12.71
N GLY A 147 -1.54 7.60 -11.46
CA GLY A 147 -2.05 8.69 -10.66
C GLY A 147 -1.69 8.56 -9.18
N LYS A 148 -2.23 9.49 -8.39
CA LYS A 148 -2.07 9.56 -6.94
C LYS A 148 -3.35 9.13 -6.24
N THR A 149 -3.27 8.23 -5.28
CA THR A 149 -4.43 7.92 -4.42
C THR A 149 -4.57 8.94 -3.29
N ASN A 150 -5.81 9.23 -2.93
CA ASN A 150 -6.15 9.97 -1.73
C ASN A 150 -5.67 9.22 -0.47
N MET A 151 -5.58 9.93 0.65
CA MET A 151 -4.97 9.45 1.88
C MET A 151 -5.60 10.11 3.11
N SER A 152 -5.13 9.79 4.31
CA SER A 152 -5.33 10.69 5.46
C SER A 152 -4.25 11.75 5.43
N GLN A 153 -4.63 13.03 5.45
CA GLN A 153 -3.72 14.16 5.27
C GLN A 153 -2.49 14.08 6.18
N TRP A 154 -1.32 14.42 5.65
CA TRP A 154 -0.02 14.31 6.34
C TRP A 154 0.25 12.91 6.94
N SER A 155 -0.22 11.87 6.26
CA SER A 155 -0.13 10.48 6.75
C SER A 155 -0.74 10.30 8.16
N ASN A 156 -1.77 11.08 8.47
CA ASN A 156 -2.45 11.13 9.77
C ASN A 156 -1.64 11.72 10.94
N ILE A 157 -0.55 12.46 10.69
CA ILE A 157 0.27 13.10 11.75
C ILE A 157 -0.15 14.54 12.08
N ARG A 158 -1.31 14.99 11.59
CA ARG A 158 -1.84 16.32 11.90
C ARG A 158 -2.55 16.37 13.25
N SER A 159 -3.41 15.39 13.50
CA SER A 159 -4.30 15.35 14.66
C SER A 159 -4.83 13.95 14.90
N GLY A 160 -4.99 13.57 16.17
CA GLY A 160 -5.71 12.35 16.55
C GLY A 160 -7.20 12.37 16.17
N MET A 161 -7.76 13.56 15.90
CA MET A 161 -9.17 13.74 15.52
C MET A 161 -9.38 13.80 14.00
N GLN A 162 -8.33 13.64 13.20
CA GLN A 162 -8.43 13.70 11.74
C GLN A 162 -9.20 12.48 11.20
N PRO A 163 -10.28 12.67 10.41
CA PRO A 163 -10.96 11.55 9.77
C PRO A 163 -10.03 10.78 8.82
N ASN A 164 -10.02 9.46 8.94
CA ASN A 164 -9.28 8.59 8.02
C ASN A 164 -9.76 8.79 6.57
N GLY A 165 -8.82 9.01 5.65
CA GLY A 165 -9.11 9.22 4.23
C GLY A 165 -9.53 10.64 3.85
N TRP A 166 -9.52 11.59 4.80
CA TRP A 166 -9.80 13.00 4.51
C TRP A 166 -8.53 13.78 4.16
N THR A 167 -8.64 14.63 3.15
CA THR A 167 -7.64 15.65 2.78
C THR A 167 -8.31 16.97 2.37
N SER A 168 -7.61 18.09 2.50
CA SER A 168 -8.11 19.39 2.01
C SER A 168 -8.11 19.48 0.48
N VAL A 169 -7.28 18.68 -0.20
CA VAL A 169 -7.18 18.60 -1.66
C VAL A 169 -8.21 17.64 -2.27
N GLY A 170 -8.33 16.41 -1.75
CA GLY A 170 -9.17 15.34 -2.30
C GLY A 170 -10.54 15.16 -1.64
N GLY A 171 -10.73 15.76 -0.46
CA GLY A 171 -11.90 15.53 0.37
C GLY A 171 -11.89 14.16 1.06
N GLN A 172 -13.06 13.70 1.49
CA GLN A 172 -13.22 12.45 2.23
C GLN A 172 -13.30 11.24 1.28
N SER A 173 -12.35 10.31 1.37
CA SER A 173 -12.45 9.01 0.71
C SER A 173 -13.27 8.02 1.53
N PHE A 174 -13.94 7.06 0.88
CA PHE A 174 -14.76 6.03 1.53
C PHE A 174 -14.33 4.63 1.10
N GLY A 175 -14.50 3.66 2.00
CA GLY A 175 -14.38 2.23 1.66
C GLY A 175 -15.61 1.73 0.89
N PRO A 176 -15.47 0.72 0.01
CA PRO A 176 -16.54 0.33 -0.91
C PRO A 176 -17.47 -0.77 -0.38
N PHE A 177 -17.34 -1.26 0.86
CA PHE A 177 -18.06 -2.44 1.37
C PHE A 177 -19.27 -2.12 2.25
N TYR A 178 -19.37 -0.89 2.76
CA TYR A 178 -20.51 -0.43 3.55
C TYR A 178 -20.73 1.09 3.39
N PRO A 179 -21.99 1.61 3.40
CA PRO A 179 -22.21 3.05 3.25
C PRO A 179 -21.56 3.85 4.37
N GLY A 180 -20.71 4.82 4.04
CA GLY A 180 -19.96 5.61 5.03
C GLY A 180 -18.85 4.82 5.74
N GLN A 181 -18.40 3.71 5.15
CA GLN A 181 -17.23 2.98 5.62
C GLN A 181 -15.98 3.88 5.62
N SER A 182 -15.24 3.83 6.71
CA SER A 182 -13.87 4.35 6.77
C SER A 182 -12.98 3.54 5.82
N PRO A 183 -12.22 4.17 4.90
CA PRO A 183 -11.23 3.45 4.11
C PRO A 183 -10.03 3.01 4.98
N SER A 184 -10.07 3.26 6.30
CA SER A 184 -8.94 3.24 7.22
C SER A 184 -7.82 4.17 6.72
N GLY A 185 -6.64 4.11 7.32
CA GLY A 185 -5.63 5.11 7.04
C GLY A 185 -4.22 4.72 7.45
N SER A 186 -3.23 5.46 6.97
CA SER A 186 -3.38 6.64 6.11
C SER A 186 -3.40 6.34 4.60
N SER A 187 -3.06 5.13 4.14
CA SER A 187 -3.10 4.74 2.71
C SER A 187 -4.48 4.23 2.26
N GLY A 188 -5.56 4.81 2.78
CA GLY A 188 -6.93 4.37 2.53
C GLY A 188 -7.29 4.33 1.03
N GLY A 189 -6.96 5.38 0.28
CA GLY A 189 -7.22 5.41 -1.16
C GLY A 189 -6.44 4.33 -1.93
N SER A 190 -5.22 4.00 -1.51
CA SER A 190 -4.43 2.91 -2.11
C SER A 190 -5.11 1.55 -1.89
N GLY A 191 -5.63 1.31 -0.68
CA GLY A 191 -6.37 0.08 -0.36
C GLY A 191 -7.66 -0.05 -1.16
N VAL A 192 -8.45 1.01 -1.24
CA VAL A 192 -9.69 1.03 -2.06
C VAL A 192 -9.35 0.82 -3.53
N ALA A 193 -8.36 1.54 -4.07
CA ALA A 193 -7.98 1.44 -5.48
C ALA A 193 -7.54 0.02 -5.88
N ALA A 194 -6.71 -0.63 -5.06
CA ALA A 194 -6.30 -2.01 -5.27
C ALA A 194 -7.50 -2.97 -5.18
N SER A 195 -8.43 -2.72 -4.26
CA SER A 195 -9.58 -3.59 -3.99
C SER A 195 -10.58 -3.68 -5.14
N ILE A 196 -10.91 -2.57 -5.78
CA ILE A 196 -11.96 -2.52 -6.81
C ILE A 196 -11.39 -2.38 -8.24
N GLY A 197 -10.10 -2.71 -8.41
CA GLY A 197 -9.46 -2.76 -9.72
C GLY A 197 -9.38 -1.40 -10.42
N LEU A 198 -8.97 -0.34 -9.69
CA LEU A 198 -8.72 0.98 -10.30
C LEU A 198 -7.32 1.09 -10.91
N ALA A 199 -6.46 0.11 -10.63
CA ALA A 199 -5.16 -0.13 -11.23
C ALA A 199 -4.79 -1.61 -10.97
N TRP A 200 -3.71 -2.10 -11.58
CA TRP A 200 -3.23 -3.46 -11.28
C TRP A 200 -2.85 -3.58 -9.80
N ALA A 201 -2.14 -2.62 -9.23
CA ALA A 201 -1.82 -2.58 -7.81
C ALA A 201 -1.65 -1.14 -7.33
N ALA A 202 -1.49 -0.96 -6.03
CA ALA A 202 -1.22 0.34 -5.43
C ALA A 202 -0.02 0.31 -4.47
N VAL A 203 0.60 1.46 -4.27
CA VAL A 203 1.71 1.66 -3.33
C VAL A 203 1.29 2.61 -2.23
N GLY A 204 1.39 2.17 -0.98
CA GLY A 204 1.14 2.95 0.22
C GLY A 204 2.41 3.24 1.00
N THR A 205 2.28 4.08 2.03
CA THR A 205 3.35 4.30 3.03
C THR A 205 2.84 3.87 4.40
N ASP A 206 3.72 3.25 5.18
CA ASP A 206 3.41 2.72 6.50
C ASP A 206 4.38 3.30 7.53
N SER A 207 3.83 3.78 8.64
CA SER A 207 4.58 4.21 9.81
C SER A 207 4.04 3.46 11.02
N THR A 208 2.73 3.54 11.27
CA THR A 208 2.05 2.89 12.40
C THR A 208 0.82 2.07 11.96
N GLY A 209 0.93 1.32 10.85
CA GLY A 209 -0.13 0.49 10.27
C GLY A 209 -0.75 1.03 8.98
N SER A 210 -0.18 2.08 8.40
CA SER A 210 -0.79 2.82 7.29
C SER A 210 -0.82 2.09 5.93
N VAL A 211 -0.27 0.88 5.81
CA VAL A 211 -0.49 -0.06 4.69
C VAL A 211 -1.31 -1.25 5.16
N VAL A 212 -0.98 -1.83 6.31
CA VAL A 212 -1.63 -3.04 6.83
C VAL A 212 -3.11 -2.79 7.14
N MET A 213 -3.43 -1.76 7.92
CA MET A 213 -4.80 -1.46 8.35
C MET A 213 -5.76 -1.12 7.19
N PRO A 214 -5.40 -0.24 6.24
CA PRO A 214 -6.25 0.00 5.07
C PRO A 214 -6.30 -1.18 4.10
N SER A 215 -5.31 -2.07 4.07
CA SER A 215 -5.43 -3.30 3.28
C SER A 215 -6.47 -4.25 3.89
N ALA A 216 -6.40 -4.46 5.21
CA ALA A 216 -7.36 -5.27 5.95
C ALA A 216 -8.79 -4.74 5.84
N ALA A 217 -8.99 -3.42 5.98
CA ALA A 217 -10.31 -2.79 5.89
C ALA A 217 -10.91 -2.79 4.47
N ASN A 218 -10.09 -3.00 3.43
CA ASN A 218 -10.52 -2.97 2.03
C ASN A 218 -10.27 -4.30 1.32
N ASN A 219 -10.24 -5.43 2.03
CA ASN A 219 -10.20 -6.77 1.43
C ASN A 219 -9.02 -7.01 0.46
N VAL A 220 -7.84 -6.47 0.76
CA VAL A 220 -6.64 -6.65 -0.06
C VAL A 220 -5.45 -7.07 0.80
N VAL A 221 -4.41 -7.58 0.12
CA VAL A 221 -3.12 -7.86 0.73
C VAL A 221 -2.35 -6.56 0.89
N GLY A 222 -1.73 -6.40 2.05
CA GLY A 222 -0.80 -5.30 2.32
C GLY A 222 0.48 -5.82 2.92
N ILE A 223 1.62 -5.43 2.37
CA ILE A 223 2.93 -5.75 2.94
C ILE A 223 3.52 -4.45 3.50
N LYS A 224 3.67 -4.39 4.82
CA LYS A 224 4.57 -3.44 5.48
C LYS A 224 5.96 -4.09 5.51
N PRO A 225 6.92 -3.66 4.69
CA PRO A 225 8.25 -4.24 4.74
C PRO A 225 9.01 -3.79 5.98
N SER A 226 10.17 -4.39 6.21
CA SER A 226 11.13 -3.94 7.19
C SER A 226 11.52 -2.50 6.88
N VAL A 227 11.64 -1.67 7.92
CA VAL A 227 12.14 -0.31 7.75
C VAL A 227 13.55 -0.40 7.17
N GLY A 228 13.77 0.23 6.02
CA GLY A 228 15.01 0.16 5.25
C GLY A 228 15.01 -0.83 4.09
N LEU A 229 14.00 -1.69 3.90
CA LEU A 229 13.99 -2.56 2.70
C LEU A 229 13.70 -1.78 1.41
N THR A 230 12.85 -0.75 1.49
CA THR A 230 12.46 0.13 0.39
C THR A 230 12.88 1.56 0.69
N SER A 231 13.39 2.28 -0.31
CA SER A 231 13.78 3.69 -0.18
C SER A 231 12.62 4.58 0.22
N ARG A 232 12.88 5.54 1.11
CA ARG A 232 11.93 6.56 1.57
C ARG A 232 12.29 7.95 1.04
N PHE A 233 13.31 8.03 0.18
CA PHE A 233 13.74 9.28 -0.42
C PHE A 233 12.59 9.95 -1.18
N LEU A 234 12.33 11.22 -0.85
CA LEU A 234 11.22 12.05 -1.34
C LEU A 234 9.83 11.43 -1.15
N VAL A 235 9.64 10.75 -0.02
CA VAL A 235 8.32 10.49 0.54
C VAL A 235 8.09 11.51 1.66
N VAL A 236 6.92 12.18 1.66
CA VAL A 236 6.57 13.12 2.74
C VAL A 236 6.56 12.36 4.07
N PRO A 237 7.43 12.74 5.03
CA PRO A 237 7.77 11.87 6.15
C PRO A 237 6.77 11.96 7.31
N TYR A 238 6.78 10.93 8.14
CA TYR A 238 6.08 10.83 9.41
C TYR A 238 7.08 10.57 10.54
N SER A 239 8.00 9.62 10.37
CA SER A 239 9.05 9.30 11.34
C SER A 239 10.25 8.63 10.68
N LYS A 240 11.47 9.06 11.04
CA LYS A 240 12.68 8.43 10.52
C LYS A 240 12.85 6.95 10.92
N ASP A 241 12.22 6.51 12.01
CA ASP A 241 12.42 5.17 12.57
C ASP A 241 11.32 4.18 12.16
N TYR A 242 10.14 4.68 11.81
CA TYR A 242 8.97 3.83 11.55
C TYR A 242 8.61 3.76 10.07
N ASP A 243 8.94 4.80 9.30
CA ASP A 243 8.49 4.93 7.91
C ASP A 243 9.05 3.85 7.00
N THR A 244 8.18 3.32 6.15
CA THR A 244 8.51 2.41 5.05
C THR A 244 7.46 2.53 3.94
N VAL A 245 7.77 2.01 2.75
CA VAL A 245 6.87 2.06 1.58
C VAL A 245 6.48 0.63 1.21
N GLY A 246 5.18 0.37 1.14
CA GLY A 246 4.65 -1.00 1.03
C GLY A 246 3.68 -1.18 -0.14
N PRO A 247 3.67 -2.36 -0.79
CA PRO A 247 2.69 -2.70 -1.81
C PRO A 247 1.32 -3.07 -1.22
N MET A 248 0.28 -2.78 -1.99
CA MET A 248 -1.11 -3.15 -1.73
C MET A 248 -1.70 -3.76 -3.01
N ALA A 249 -2.11 -5.03 -2.95
CA ALA A 249 -2.57 -5.77 -4.12
C ALA A 249 -3.66 -6.79 -3.77
N ARG A 250 -4.34 -7.32 -4.78
CA ARG A 250 -5.44 -8.27 -4.60
C ARG A 250 -4.99 -9.67 -4.20
N THR A 251 -3.74 -10.01 -4.50
CA THR A 251 -3.12 -11.30 -4.16
C THR A 251 -1.76 -11.10 -3.50
N VAL A 252 -1.31 -12.08 -2.72
CA VAL A 252 0.04 -12.10 -2.13
C VAL A 252 1.10 -12.11 -3.22
N LYS A 253 0.87 -12.84 -4.31
CA LYS A 253 1.79 -12.92 -5.44
C LYS A 253 1.97 -11.58 -6.15
N ASP A 254 0.89 -10.84 -6.38
CA ASP A 254 0.95 -9.50 -6.98
C ASP A 254 1.68 -8.51 -6.04
N ALA A 255 1.40 -8.58 -4.73
CA ALA A 255 2.10 -7.76 -3.74
C ALA A 255 3.60 -8.10 -3.70
N ALA A 256 3.98 -9.37 -3.84
CA ALA A 256 5.36 -9.82 -3.91
C ALA A 256 6.08 -9.32 -5.19
N HIS A 257 5.41 -9.35 -6.34
CA HIS A 257 5.93 -8.76 -7.58
C HIS A 257 6.21 -7.26 -7.42
N LEU A 258 5.29 -6.54 -6.79
CA LEU A 258 5.45 -5.10 -6.56
C LEU A 258 6.55 -4.81 -5.54
N LEU A 259 6.64 -5.58 -4.45
CA LEU A 259 7.74 -5.46 -3.47
C LEU A 259 9.11 -5.70 -4.12
N ALA A 260 9.23 -6.73 -4.95
CA ALA A 260 10.47 -7.08 -5.65
C ALA A 260 10.95 -5.92 -6.54
N ALA A 261 10.04 -5.20 -7.18
CA ALA A 261 10.36 -4.02 -7.97
C ALA A 261 10.76 -2.80 -7.11
N MET A 262 10.28 -2.70 -5.87
CA MET A 262 10.52 -1.54 -4.98
C MET A 262 11.74 -1.69 -4.08
N ALA A 263 12.14 -2.92 -3.75
CA ALA A 263 13.16 -3.20 -2.74
C ALA A 263 14.59 -2.92 -3.23
N GLY A 264 15.47 -2.63 -2.27
CA GLY A 264 16.91 -2.57 -2.47
C GLY A 264 17.55 -1.24 -2.04
N PRO A 265 18.90 -1.18 -2.08
CA PRO A 265 19.66 -0.05 -1.57
C PRO A 265 19.40 1.23 -2.36
N ASP A 266 19.40 2.37 -1.67
CA ASP A 266 19.35 3.72 -2.21
C ASP A 266 20.31 4.62 -1.41
N PRO A 267 21.39 5.13 -2.02
CA PRO A 267 22.38 5.95 -1.31
C PRO A 267 21.81 7.28 -0.76
N ARG A 268 20.61 7.68 -1.19
CA ARG A 268 19.91 8.87 -0.67
C ARG A 268 19.07 8.57 0.56
N ASP A 269 18.92 7.29 0.94
CA ASP A 269 18.25 6.84 2.15
C ASP A 269 19.10 5.82 2.92
N LYS A 270 19.79 6.31 3.95
CA LYS A 270 20.68 5.51 4.81
C LYS A 270 19.99 4.34 5.53
N ALA A 271 18.66 4.33 5.68
CA ALA A 271 18.01 3.16 6.27
C ALA A 271 18.16 1.92 5.37
N THR A 272 18.38 2.11 4.07
CA THR A 272 18.58 1.01 3.12
C THR A 272 19.95 0.34 3.22
N ASP A 273 20.90 0.96 3.93
CA ASP A 273 22.18 0.33 4.28
C ASP A 273 22.00 -0.85 5.23
N ALA A 274 20.84 -0.96 5.89
CA ALA A 274 20.54 -2.05 6.80
C ALA A 274 20.13 -3.36 6.10
N ILE A 275 19.94 -3.35 4.77
CA ILE A 275 19.59 -4.57 4.02
C ILE A 275 20.76 -5.57 4.13
N PRO A 276 20.50 -6.83 4.53
CA PRO A 276 21.53 -7.84 4.71
C PRO A 276 22.20 -8.23 3.38
N ASP A 277 23.24 -9.08 3.48
CA ASP A 277 23.90 -9.71 2.34
C ASP A 277 24.35 -8.73 1.24
N GLY A 278 24.81 -7.54 1.65
CA GLY A 278 25.29 -6.50 0.75
C GLY A 278 24.19 -5.86 -0.11
N GLY A 279 22.94 -5.85 0.36
CA GLY A 279 21.82 -5.26 -0.36
C GLY A 279 21.11 -6.22 -1.33
N LYS A 280 21.40 -7.52 -1.25
CA LYS A 280 20.74 -8.54 -2.09
C LYS A 280 19.28 -8.69 -1.67
N VAL A 281 18.38 -8.51 -2.63
CA VAL A 281 16.94 -8.70 -2.43
C VAL A 281 16.58 -10.18 -2.70
N PRO A 282 15.87 -10.87 -1.79
CA PRO A 282 15.36 -12.23 -2.02
C PRO A 282 14.37 -12.31 -3.19
N ASP A 283 14.16 -13.51 -3.72
CA ASP A 283 13.12 -13.75 -4.73
C ASP A 283 11.74 -13.90 -4.07
N TYR A 284 11.14 -12.75 -3.75
CA TYR A 284 9.83 -12.70 -3.11
C TYR A 284 8.73 -13.38 -3.92
N VAL A 285 8.85 -13.38 -5.25
CA VAL A 285 7.85 -14.00 -6.13
C VAL A 285 7.94 -15.52 -6.02
N ALA A 286 9.16 -16.07 -6.10
CA ALA A 286 9.40 -17.49 -5.96
C ALA A 286 9.05 -18.02 -4.55
N ALA A 287 9.06 -17.16 -3.54
CA ALA A 287 8.64 -17.52 -2.18
C ALA A 287 7.14 -17.83 -2.07
N CYS A 288 6.30 -17.24 -2.93
CA CYS A 288 4.86 -17.50 -2.98
C CYS A 288 4.61 -18.90 -3.56
N ARG A 289 4.51 -19.89 -2.67
CA ARG A 289 4.34 -21.30 -3.02
C ARG A 289 3.25 -21.93 -2.18
N SER A 290 2.52 -22.87 -2.77
CA SER A 290 1.45 -23.60 -2.09
C SER A 290 1.93 -24.41 -0.88
N ASP A 291 3.20 -24.79 -0.79
CA ASP A 291 3.79 -25.52 0.34
C ASP A 291 4.47 -24.60 1.38
N GLY A 292 4.32 -23.27 1.27
CA GLY A 292 5.02 -22.29 2.10
C GLY A 292 4.80 -22.39 3.62
N LEU A 293 3.75 -23.09 4.06
CA LEU A 293 3.42 -23.35 5.47
C LEU A 293 4.04 -24.64 6.03
N LYS A 294 4.54 -25.55 5.18
CA LYS A 294 5.02 -26.85 5.60
C LYS A 294 6.22 -26.72 6.54
N GLY A 295 6.09 -27.25 7.75
CA GLY A 295 7.13 -27.24 8.78
C GLY A 295 7.35 -25.87 9.44
N LYS A 296 6.49 -24.88 9.17
CA LYS A 296 6.59 -23.56 9.80
C LYS A 296 6.04 -23.59 11.21
N ARG A 297 6.74 -22.96 12.15
CA ARG A 297 6.31 -22.80 13.54
C ARG A 297 5.67 -21.43 13.71
N ILE A 298 4.36 -21.38 13.93
CA ILE A 298 3.60 -20.13 13.96
C ILE A 298 3.00 -19.94 15.34
N GLY A 299 3.33 -18.82 15.98
CA GLY A 299 2.79 -18.46 17.28
C GLY A 299 1.40 -17.84 17.17
N VAL A 300 0.51 -18.22 18.08
CA VAL A 300 -0.83 -17.68 18.22
C VAL A 300 -0.93 -16.98 19.59
N PRO A 301 -1.26 -15.67 19.64
CA PRO A 301 -1.43 -14.95 20.91
C PRO A 301 -2.54 -15.55 21.78
N LEU A 302 -2.51 -15.23 23.08
CA LEU A 302 -3.59 -15.61 23.99
C LEU A 302 -4.93 -15.07 23.48
N ILE A 303 -5.93 -15.95 23.40
CA ILE A 303 -7.30 -15.59 22.99
C ILE A 303 -7.84 -14.45 23.85
N SER A 304 -7.57 -14.46 25.17
CA SER A 304 -8.01 -13.39 26.07
C SER A 304 -7.42 -12.02 25.73
N ASP A 305 -6.21 -11.96 25.17
CA ASP A 305 -5.60 -10.70 24.78
C ASP A 305 -6.22 -10.18 23.48
N LEU A 306 -6.51 -11.07 22.53
CA LEU A 306 -7.25 -10.74 21.31
C LEU A 306 -8.69 -10.28 21.63
N GLU A 307 -9.34 -10.88 22.62
CA GLU A 307 -10.68 -10.49 23.10
C GLU A 307 -10.66 -9.10 23.75
N LYS A 308 -9.69 -8.82 24.65
CA LYS A 308 -9.53 -7.50 25.30
C LYS A 308 -9.30 -6.37 24.30
N LEU A 309 -8.58 -6.68 23.22
CA LEU A 309 -8.32 -5.74 22.13
C LEU A 309 -9.48 -5.63 21.12
N ASN A 310 -10.56 -6.39 21.32
CA ASN A 310 -11.72 -6.50 20.45
C ASN A 310 -11.37 -6.97 19.02
N TYR A 311 -10.37 -7.84 18.83
CA TYR A 311 -10.08 -8.40 17.50
C TYR A 311 -10.90 -9.63 17.17
N ILE A 312 -11.33 -10.37 18.20
CA ILE A 312 -12.18 -11.57 18.06
C ILE A 312 -13.42 -11.48 18.95
N ASN A 313 -13.66 -10.33 19.57
CA ASN A 313 -14.82 -10.07 20.44
C ASN A 313 -15.60 -8.81 20.01
N GLU A 314 -15.52 -8.41 18.73
CA GLU A 314 -16.45 -7.41 18.21
C GLU A 314 -17.88 -7.92 18.31
N SER A 315 -18.87 -7.03 18.31
CA SER A 315 -20.26 -7.24 18.74
C SER A 315 -21.11 -8.26 17.93
N ASP A 316 -20.46 -9.20 17.25
CA ASP A 316 -20.93 -10.53 16.85
C ASP A 316 -19.80 -11.57 17.05
N SER A 317 -19.28 -11.65 18.28
CA SER A 317 -17.97 -12.21 18.66
C SER A 317 -17.74 -13.66 18.24
N GLN A 318 -18.82 -14.39 18.05
CA GLN A 318 -18.76 -15.75 17.57
C GLN A 318 -18.25 -15.82 16.12
N ALA A 319 -18.70 -14.94 15.22
CA ALA A 319 -18.36 -15.06 13.80
C ALA A 319 -16.87 -14.82 13.51
N THR A 320 -16.29 -13.75 14.07
CA THR A 320 -14.85 -13.44 13.89
C THR A 320 -13.97 -14.46 14.59
N ARG A 321 -14.36 -14.93 15.78
CA ARG A 321 -13.63 -16.00 16.47
C ARG A 321 -13.68 -17.30 15.69
N GLU A 322 -14.84 -17.70 15.19
CA GLU A 322 -14.99 -18.90 14.36
C GLU A 322 -14.17 -18.80 13.07
N GLU A 323 -14.13 -17.63 12.43
CA GLU A 323 -13.31 -17.42 11.24
C GLU A 323 -11.81 -17.51 11.56
N PHE A 324 -11.39 -16.97 12.71
CA PHE A 324 -10.02 -17.13 13.16
C PHE A 324 -9.68 -18.59 13.48
N GLU A 325 -10.55 -19.32 14.18
CA GLU A 325 -10.35 -20.74 14.46
C GLU A 325 -10.30 -21.58 13.16
N ARG A 326 -11.14 -21.27 12.16
CA ARG A 326 -11.05 -21.85 10.81
C ARG A 326 -9.71 -21.55 10.15
N ALA A 327 -9.25 -20.30 10.22
CA ALA A 327 -7.95 -19.93 9.67
C ALA A 327 -6.79 -20.68 10.34
N LEU A 328 -6.82 -20.83 11.67
CA LEU A 328 -5.83 -21.65 12.39
C LEU A 328 -5.87 -23.12 11.95
N GLN A 329 -7.06 -23.66 11.68
CA GLN A 329 -7.16 -25.03 11.16
C GLN A 329 -6.54 -25.16 9.77
N VAL A 330 -6.76 -24.20 8.87
CA VAL A 330 -6.13 -24.16 7.54
C VAL A 330 -4.60 -24.12 7.66
N LEU A 331 -4.05 -23.35 8.61
CA LEU A 331 -2.60 -23.31 8.84
C LEU A 331 -2.06 -24.70 9.29
N ARG A 332 -2.77 -25.38 10.21
CA ARG A 332 -2.40 -26.75 10.65
C ARG A 332 -2.45 -27.75 9.51
N ASP A 333 -3.55 -27.76 8.75
CA ASP A 333 -3.77 -28.69 7.64
C ASP A 333 -2.75 -28.48 6.50
N ALA A 334 -2.24 -27.25 6.35
CA ALA A 334 -1.15 -26.93 5.44
C ALA A 334 0.25 -27.34 5.95
N GLY A 335 0.34 -27.92 7.15
CA GLY A 335 1.56 -28.47 7.73
C GLY A 335 2.34 -27.50 8.63
N ALA A 336 1.73 -26.41 9.08
CA ALA A 336 2.33 -25.54 10.10
C ALA A 336 2.10 -26.11 11.52
N GLU A 337 3.11 -25.99 12.36
CA GLU A 337 3.00 -26.23 13.80
C GLU A 337 2.53 -24.95 14.49
N LEU A 338 1.33 -24.98 15.07
CA LEU A 338 0.83 -23.84 15.83
C LEU A 338 1.25 -23.93 17.29
N VAL A 339 1.91 -22.89 17.78
CA VAL A 339 2.27 -22.72 19.20
C VAL A 339 1.24 -21.78 19.83
N PRO A 340 0.30 -22.29 20.65
CA PRO A 340 -0.73 -21.47 21.27
C PRO A 340 -0.18 -20.64 22.43
N ASP A 341 -0.97 -19.65 22.86
CA ASP A 341 -0.80 -18.90 24.11
C ASP A 341 0.59 -18.25 24.27
N ILE A 342 1.14 -17.71 23.17
CA ILE A 342 2.42 -17.02 23.23
C ILE A 342 2.29 -15.74 24.07
N SER A 343 3.19 -15.58 25.05
CA SER A 343 3.25 -14.37 25.85
C SER A 343 3.98 -13.25 25.11
N ALA A 344 3.32 -12.11 24.96
CA ALA A 344 3.89 -10.90 24.36
C ALA A 344 3.38 -9.63 25.07
N PRO A 345 3.67 -9.44 26.37
CA PRO A 345 3.12 -8.33 27.17
C PRO A 345 3.45 -6.94 26.60
N GLY A 346 4.60 -6.80 25.93
CA GLY A 346 4.98 -5.59 25.22
C GLY A 346 4.02 -5.23 24.08
N VAL A 347 3.42 -6.22 23.41
CA VAL A 347 2.38 -5.97 22.39
C VAL A 347 1.17 -5.33 23.05
N ALA A 348 0.66 -5.92 24.13
CA ALA A 348 -0.48 -5.38 24.88
C ALA A 348 -0.21 -3.96 25.41
N PHE A 349 1.02 -3.69 25.87
CA PHE A 349 1.43 -2.36 26.31
C PHE A 349 1.26 -1.30 25.21
N PHE A 350 1.68 -1.57 23.97
CA PHE A 350 1.56 -0.60 22.86
C PHE A 350 0.12 -0.35 22.40
N HIS A 351 -0.84 -1.22 22.78
CA HIS A 351 -2.27 -0.97 22.56
C HIS A 351 -2.93 -0.18 23.70
N SER A 352 -2.22 0.06 24.80
CA SER A 352 -2.67 0.94 25.88
C SER A 352 -2.44 2.41 25.54
N PHE A 353 -3.15 3.31 26.23
CA PHE A 353 -2.91 4.76 26.12
C PHE A 353 -1.45 5.15 26.44
N GLU A 354 -0.85 4.51 27.45
CA GLU A 354 0.53 4.77 27.85
C GLU A 354 1.52 4.36 26.76
N GLY A 355 1.41 3.14 26.23
CA GLY A 355 2.33 2.66 25.20
C GLY A 355 2.16 3.36 23.86
N PHE A 356 0.93 3.69 23.48
CA PHE A 356 0.66 4.52 22.30
C PHE A 356 1.26 5.93 22.47
N GLY A 357 1.09 6.55 23.64
CA GLY A 357 1.72 7.82 23.97
C GLY A 357 3.24 7.77 23.91
N LEU A 358 3.85 6.69 24.42
CA LEU A 358 5.30 6.47 24.36
C LEU A 358 5.79 6.41 22.91
N MET A 359 5.06 5.72 22.02
CA MET A 359 5.38 5.66 20.59
C MET A 359 5.39 7.06 19.94
N PHE A 360 4.37 7.88 20.25
CA PHE A 360 4.23 9.22 19.71
C PHE A 360 5.27 10.21 20.23
N GLN A 361 5.77 10.05 21.46
CA GLN A 361 6.95 10.80 21.92
C GLN A 361 8.16 10.61 21.00
N GLY A 362 8.36 9.39 20.47
CA GLY A 362 9.41 9.13 19.49
C GLY A 362 9.17 9.86 18.16
N VAL A 363 7.91 9.99 17.75
CA VAL A 363 7.52 10.76 16.56
C VAL A 363 7.76 12.25 16.79
N PHE A 364 7.29 12.81 17.91
CA PHE A 364 7.47 14.22 18.27
C PHE A 364 8.95 14.63 18.30
N ALA A 365 9.81 13.76 18.83
CA ALA A 365 11.26 14.00 18.85
C ALA A 365 11.90 14.10 17.45
N THR A 366 11.25 13.62 16.39
CA THR A 366 11.85 13.47 15.06
C THR A 366 11.11 14.19 13.94
N LEU A 367 9.81 14.43 14.07
CA LEU A 367 8.95 14.95 13.01
C LEU A 367 9.41 16.30 12.46
N GLY A 368 9.81 17.24 13.34
CA GLY A 368 10.31 18.54 12.93
C GLY A 368 11.57 18.46 12.05
N ASP A 369 12.49 17.56 12.39
CA ASP A 369 13.74 17.36 11.65
C ASP A 369 13.46 16.72 10.28
N VAL A 370 12.72 15.61 10.24
CA VAL A 370 12.43 14.90 8.97
C VAL A 370 11.60 15.76 8.01
N MET A 371 10.64 16.54 8.54
CA MET A 371 9.86 17.47 7.73
C MET A 371 10.74 18.56 7.12
N ARG A 372 11.66 19.13 7.90
CA ARG A 372 12.62 20.12 7.40
C ARG A 372 13.50 19.54 6.30
N ASP A 373 14.00 18.31 6.50
CA ASP A 373 14.83 17.62 5.51
C ASP A 373 14.07 17.42 4.19
N TYR A 374 12.83 16.92 4.24
CA TYR A 374 11.99 16.80 3.05
C TYR A 374 11.74 18.15 2.36
N LEU A 375 11.32 19.16 3.12
CA LEU A 375 10.97 20.49 2.57
C LEU A 375 12.19 21.21 1.96
N SER A 376 13.41 20.93 2.45
CA SER A 376 14.65 21.45 1.85
C SER A 376 14.93 20.91 0.44
N ASN A 377 14.29 19.80 0.07
CA ASN A 377 14.40 19.19 -1.25
C ASN A 377 13.36 19.71 -2.25
N LEU A 378 12.52 20.68 -1.87
CA LEU A 378 11.64 21.36 -2.81
C LEU A 378 12.43 22.32 -3.70
N LYS A 379 12.22 22.21 -5.02
CA LYS A 379 12.73 23.12 -6.04
C LYS A 379 11.77 24.29 -6.22
N VAL A 380 10.48 23.98 -6.36
CA VAL A 380 9.39 24.98 -6.41
C VAL A 380 8.60 24.87 -5.12
N ASN A 381 8.39 26.00 -4.45
CA ASN A 381 7.73 26.06 -3.15
C ASN A 381 6.82 27.30 -3.08
N PRO A 382 5.64 27.24 -3.71
CA PRO A 382 4.80 28.43 -3.94
C PRO A 382 4.24 29.04 -2.66
N ASN A 383 4.04 28.22 -1.62
CA ASN A 383 3.55 28.67 -0.32
C ASN A 383 4.69 28.98 0.68
N ASN A 384 5.95 28.89 0.25
CA ASN A 384 7.15 29.15 1.07
C ASN A 384 7.19 28.33 2.38
N ILE A 385 6.78 27.05 2.33
CA ILE A 385 6.74 26.13 3.47
C ILE A 385 8.11 25.47 3.64
N LYS A 386 8.82 25.74 4.74
CA LYS A 386 10.19 25.24 4.99
C LYS A 386 10.30 24.43 6.26
N THR A 387 9.38 24.59 7.20
CA THR A 387 9.38 23.89 8.47
C THR A 387 8.00 23.40 8.88
N LEU A 388 7.93 22.63 9.97
CA LEU A 388 6.65 22.22 10.57
C LEU A 388 5.86 23.42 11.11
N GLU A 389 6.53 24.46 11.60
CA GLU A 389 5.92 25.71 12.02
C GLU A 389 5.20 26.40 10.85
N ASP A 390 5.80 26.40 9.66
CA ASP A 390 5.17 26.94 8.45
C ASP A 390 3.94 26.12 8.05
N VAL A 391 4.03 24.77 8.10
CA VAL A 391 2.90 23.87 7.84
C VAL A 391 1.75 24.18 8.80
N ARG A 392 2.04 24.28 10.10
CA ARG A 392 1.04 24.64 11.12
C ARG A 392 0.46 26.03 10.83
N ALA A 393 1.29 27.05 10.61
CA ALA A 393 0.85 28.42 10.36
C ALA A 393 -0.06 28.53 9.12
N PHE A 394 0.30 27.83 8.04
CA PHE A 394 -0.54 27.73 6.85
C PHE A 394 -1.88 27.07 7.19
N THR A 395 -1.86 25.94 7.91
CA THR A 395 -3.05 25.18 8.29
C THR A 395 -4.03 25.99 9.13
N LEU A 396 -3.52 26.82 10.05
CA LEU A 396 -4.35 27.71 10.87
C LEU A 396 -5.03 28.84 10.07
N LYS A 397 -4.42 29.26 8.95
CA LYS A 397 -4.88 30.38 8.13
C LYS A 397 -5.80 29.96 6.98
N GLU A 398 -5.50 28.84 6.33
CA GLU A 398 -6.24 28.35 5.17
C GLU A 398 -7.54 27.66 5.60
N LYS A 399 -8.69 28.32 5.36
CA LYS A 399 -10.00 27.80 5.79
C LYS A 399 -10.34 26.42 5.21
N ARG A 400 -9.85 26.09 4.01
CA ARG A 400 -10.07 24.78 3.38
C ARG A 400 -9.33 23.64 4.08
N GLU A 401 -8.33 23.97 4.91
CA GLU A 401 -7.71 23.02 5.84
C GLU A 401 -8.62 22.65 7.02
N LYS A 402 -9.79 23.29 7.18
CA LYS A 402 -10.81 22.99 8.20
C LYS A 402 -10.32 23.08 9.66
N PHE A 403 -9.37 23.94 9.96
CA PHE A 403 -9.12 24.31 11.36
C PHE A 403 -10.25 25.23 11.87
N PRO A 404 -10.77 25.08 13.11
CA PRO A 404 -10.35 24.13 14.15
C PRO A 404 -11.10 22.78 14.16
N GLN A 405 -12.02 22.51 13.20
CA GLN A 405 -12.79 21.27 13.18
C GLN A 405 -11.89 20.03 13.04
N ILE A 406 -10.80 20.16 12.28
CA ILE A 406 -9.69 19.23 12.26
C ILE A 406 -8.50 19.97 12.91
N PRO A 407 -8.15 19.62 14.15
CA PRO A 407 -7.10 20.33 14.90
C PRO A 407 -5.69 20.14 14.32
N VAL A 408 -4.71 20.68 15.04
CA VAL A 408 -3.26 20.58 14.75
C VAL A 408 -2.48 20.19 16.03
N ASP A 409 -3.14 19.48 16.95
CA ASP A 409 -2.60 19.05 18.24
C ASP A 409 -1.26 18.31 18.09
N THR A 410 -1.16 17.36 17.16
CA THR A 410 0.09 16.61 16.93
C THR A 410 1.23 17.52 16.45
N PHE A 411 0.92 18.57 15.66
CA PHE A 411 1.92 19.58 15.28
C PHE A 411 2.34 20.44 16.47
N ASN A 412 1.40 20.84 17.33
CA ASN A 412 1.71 21.60 18.55
C ASN A 412 2.57 20.78 19.51
N ASP A 413 2.17 19.54 19.79
CA ASP A 413 2.89 18.62 20.67
C ASP A 413 4.33 18.41 20.19
N THR A 414 4.53 18.30 18.87
CA THR A 414 5.87 18.20 18.27
C THR A 414 6.71 19.45 18.50
N LEU A 415 6.12 20.64 18.28
CA LEU A 415 6.82 21.91 18.38
C LEU A 415 7.12 22.31 19.83
N GLU A 416 6.35 21.81 20.78
CA GLU A 416 6.55 22.00 22.23
C GLU A 416 7.37 20.86 22.86
N PHE A 417 7.75 19.84 22.07
CA PHE A 417 8.41 18.66 22.60
C PHE A 417 9.82 18.96 23.13
N SER A 418 10.11 18.44 24.32
CA SER A 418 11.27 18.88 25.13
C SER A 418 12.66 18.45 24.63
N PHE A 419 12.74 17.51 23.68
CA PHE A 419 14.01 17.01 23.14
C PHE A 419 13.85 16.56 21.69
N ASN A 420 14.97 16.36 20.98
CA ASN A 420 14.96 16.03 19.55
C ASN A 420 15.75 14.74 19.23
N SER A 421 15.81 14.40 17.95
CA SER A 421 16.40 13.18 17.40
C SER A 421 17.89 12.96 17.71
N THR A 422 18.61 14.03 18.12
CA THR A 422 20.03 13.97 18.47
C THR A 422 20.28 13.87 19.98
N SER A 423 19.24 14.09 20.79
CA SER A 423 19.33 14.17 22.24
C SER A 423 19.57 12.81 22.89
N GLN A 424 20.21 12.78 24.07
CA GLN A 424 20.44 11.55 24.83
C GLN A 424 19.11 10.92 25.30
N GLN A 425 18.14 11.75 25.70
CA GLN A 425 16.80 11.36 26.10
C GLN A 425 16.07 10.60 24.98
N TYR A 426 16.25 11.01 23.72
CA TYR A 426 15.66 10.32 22.58
C TYR A 426 16.29 8.94 22.36
N LYS A 427 17.61 8.81 22.54
CA LYS A 427 18.29 7.50 22.45
C LYS A 427 17.78 6.54 23.53
N GLU A 428 17.59 7.04 24.75
CA GLU A 428 17.05 6.29 25.88
C GLU A 428 15.58 5.90 25.66
N LEU A 429 14.75 6.83 25.17
CA LEU A 429 13.37 6.57 24.78
C LEU A 429 13.30 5.47 23.73
N LEU A 430 14.09 5.57 22.66
CA LEU A 430 14.11 4.57 21.58
C LEU A 430 14.59 3.20 22.08
N ALA A 431 15.60 3.15 22.94
CA ALA A 431 16.06 1.90 23.56
C ALA A 431 14.96 1.27 24.42
N LYS A 432 14.28 2.06 25.27
CA LYS A 432 13.14 1.60 26.08
C LYS A 432 12.02 1.05 25.20
N MET A 433 11.60 1.80 24.17
CA MET A 433 10.54 1.37 23.26
C MET A 433 10.90 0.06 22.56
N ARG A 434 12.14 -0.07 22.05
CA ARG A 434 12.60 -1.29 21.38
C ARG A 434 12.72 -2.49 22.31
N PHE A 435 13.10 -2.28 23.57
CA PHE A 435 13.11 -3.34 24.57
C PHE A 435 11.69 -3.85 24.86
N ILE A 436 10.73 -2.94 25.07
CA ILE A 436 9.33 -3.32 25.32
C ILE A 436 8.72 -3.97 24.08
N ALA A 437 8.86 -3.36 22.90
CA ALA A 437 8.29 -3.86 21.66
C ALA A 437 8.93 -5.19 21.22
N GLY A 438 10.23 -5.33 21.50
CA GLY A 438 11.08 -6.43 21.09
C GLY A 438 11.13 -7.54 22.12
N GLU A 439 12.06 -7.45 23.07
CA GLU A 439 12.36 -8.50 24.04
C GLU A 439 11.15 -8.87 24.91
N GLN A 440 10.33 -7.90 25.31
CA GLN A 440 9.08 -8.16 26.03
C GLN A 440 7.86 -8.35 25.12
N GLY A 441 8.04 -8.20 23.80
CA GLY A 441 6.96 -8.17 22.82
C GLY A 441 7.19 -9.12 21.67
N LEU A 442 7.13 -8.58 20.45
CA LEU A 442 7.03 -9.34 19.20
C LEU A 442 8.25 -10.24 18.95
N THR A 443 9.47 -9.67 18.96
CA THR A 443 10.67 -10.43 18.61
C THR A 443 11.12 -11.36 19.73
N GLY A 444 10.84 -11.01 20.99
CA GLY A 444 11.02 -11.87 22.16
C GLY A 444 10.11 -13.09 22.10
N ALA A 445 8.82 -12.90 21.81
CA ALA A 445 7.87 -14.00 21.64
C ALA A 445 8.29 -14.95 20.50
N ILE A 446 8.79 -14.41 19.37
CA ILE A 446 9.34 -15.21 18.26
C ILE A 446 10.55 -16.05 18.73
N LYS A 447 11.54 -15.41 19.36
CA LYS A 447 12.77 -16.10 19.79
C LYS A 447 12.52 -17.14 20.87
N ASN A 448 11.76 -16.78 21.91
CA ASN A 448 11.52 -17.63 23.07
C ASN A 448 10.75 -18.91 22.74
N ASN A 449 9.97 -18.91 21.66
CA ASN A 449 9.17 -20.05 21.23
C ASN A 449 9.69 -20.70 19.93
N SER A 450 10.84 -20.24 19.41
CA SER A 450 11.43 -20.69 18.13
C SER A 450 10.43 -20.64 16.98
N LEU A 451 9.82 -19.47 16.77
CA LEU A 451 8.79 -19.27 15.75
C LEU A 451 9.39 -18.72 14.46
N ASP A 452 8.76 -19.04 13.33
CA ASP A 452 8.98 -18.37 12.04
C ASP A 452 8.16 -17.08 11.94
N ALA A 453 6.95 -17.07 12.54
CA ALA A 453 6.05 -15.92 12.54
C ALA A 453 5.07 -15.95 13.71
N ILE A 454 4.42 -14.82 13.94
CA ILE A 454 3.22 -14.70 14.77
C ILE A 454 2.03 -14.40 13.85
N VAL A 455 0.91 -15.09 14.09
CA VAL A 455 -0.33 -14.88 13.34
C VAL A 455 -1.45 -14.38 14.25
N ALA A 456 -2.14 -13.32 13.84
CA ALA A 456 -3.24 -12.75 14.61
C ALA A 456 -4.22 -11.94 13.73
N PRO A 457 -5.51 -11.89 14.07
CA PRO A 457 -6.46 -11.03 13.39
C PRO A 457 -6.21 -9.54 13.69
N GLY A 458 -6.68 -8.68 12.79
CA GLY A 458 -6.65 -7.23 12.98
C GLY A 458 -5.24 -6.66 12.95
N PHE A 459 -4.95 -5.74 13.87
CA PHE A 459 -3.68 -5.00 13.92
C PHE A 459 -2.81 -5.35 15.13
N PHE A 460 -2.98 -6.56 15.69
CA PHE A 460 -2.27 -7.03 16.88
C PHE A 460 -0.75 -6.76 16.85
N PRO A 461 0.02 -7.15 15.81
CA PRO A 461 1.47 -6.95 15.81
C PRO A 461 1.91 -5.56 15.31
N VAL A 462 1.00 -4.72 14.81
CA VAL A 462 1.34 -3.54 13.99
C VAL A 462 2.16 -2.51 14.75
N PHE A 463 1.70 -2.08 15.92
CA PHE A 463 2.38 -1.06 16.72
C PHE A 463 3.79 -1.46 17.17
N PRO A 464 4.02 -2.63 17.78
CA PRO A 464 5.38 -3.06 18.10
C PRO A 464 6.23 -3.29 16.84
N ALA A 465 5.65 -3.79 15.74
CA ALA A 465 6.37 -3.97 14.49
C ALA A 465 6.84 -2.64 13.86
N SER A 466 6.07 -1.57 14.05
CA SER A 466 6.47 -0.21 13.66
C SER A 466 7.68 0.29 14.44
N VAL A 467 7.65 0.17 15.77
CA VAL A 467 8.77 0.56 16.66
C VAL A 467 10.05 -0.22 16.33
N LEU A 468 9.91 -1.50 15.99
CA LEU A 468 11.03 -2.39 15.67
C LEU A 468 11.48 -2.31 14.21
N GLY A 469 10.65 -1.74 13.34
CA GLY A 469 10.85 -1.77 11.90
C GLY A 469 10.83 -3.18 11.30
N THR A 470 10.04 -4.10 11.86
CA THR A 470 9.89 -5.50 11.38
C THR A 470 8.74 -5.63 10.39
N PRO A 471 8.74 -6.62 9.48
CA PRO A 471 7.71 -6.73 8.46
C PRO A 471 6.40 -7.31 9.00
N VAL A 472 5.29 -6.88 8.40
CA VAL A 472 3.94 -7.40 8.64
C VAL A 472 3.23 -7.55 7.31
N ILE A 473 2.64 -8.71 7.07
CA ILE A 473 1.76 -8.95 5.91
C ILE A 473 0.35 -9.16 6.43
N THR A 474 -0.62 -8.42 5.90
CA THR A 474 -2.04 -8.77 6.08
C THR A 474 -2.59 -9.43 4.83
N VAL A 475 -3.43 -10.43 5.03
CA VAL A 475 -4.27 -11.04 4.00
C VAL A 475 -5.74 -11.02 4.44
N PRO A 476 -6.71 -11.04 3.52
CA PRO A 476 -8.12 -11.12 3.89
C PRO A 476 -8.44 -12.33 4.77
N LEU A 477 -9.16 -12.11 5.87
CA LEU A 477 -9.59 -13.15 6.81
C LEU A 477 -11.10 -13.35 6.78
N GLY A 478 -11.88 -12.26 6.76
CA GLY A 478 -13.32 -12.35 6.76
C GLY A 478 -13.99 -10.98 6.65
N ARG A 479 -15.30 -10.95 6.89
CA ARG A 479 -16.12 -9.74 6.91
C ARG A 479 -17.02 -9.72 8.13
N GLY A 480 -17.44 -8.53 8.56
CA GLY A 480 -18.52 -8.37 9.53
C GLY A 480 -19.77 -9.11 9.06
N SER A 481 -20.38 -9.89 9.96
CA SER A 481 -21.62 -10.60 9.67
C SER A 481 -22.79 -9.63 9.46
N GLU A 482 -23.94 -10.14 9.01
CA GLU A 482 -25.17 -9.36 8.92
C GLU A 482 -25.66 -8.81 10.28
N LYS A 483 -25.19 -9.36 11.40
CA LYS A 483 -25.51 -8.92 12.77
C LYS A 483 -24.43 -8.02 13.39
N ALA A 484 -23.30 -7.81 12.70
CA ALA A 484 -22.21 -7.03 13.22
C ALA A 484 -22.67 -5.61 13.57
N ALA A 485 -22.33 -5.14 14.78
CA ALA A 485 -22.63 -3.77 15.16
C ALA A 485 -21.80 -2.78 14.33
N VAL A 486 -22.43 -1.66 14.02
CA VAL A 486 -21.74 -0.52 13.39
C VAL A 486 -20.95 0.22 14.46
N ARG A 487 -19.63 0.31 14.29
CA ARG A 487 -18.74 1.12 15.13
C ARG A 487 -18.19 2.28 14.34
N PHE A 488 -18.09 3.42 15.00
CA PHE A 488 -17.55 4.63 14.39
C PHE A 488 -16.05 4.76 14.65
N ASP A 489 -15.35 5.42 13.73
CA ASP A 489 -13.92 5.67 13.84
C ASP A 489 -13.59 6.50 15.07
N ARG A 490 -12.55 6.11 15.81
CA ARG A 490 -12.15 6.80 17.04
C ARG A 490 -11.67 8.24 16.82
N SER A 491 -11.26 8.58 15.59
CA SER A 491 -10.74 9.89 15.24
C SER A 491 -11.85 10.96 15.17
N SER A 492 -12.78 10.80 14.23
CA SER A 492 -13.79 11.81 13.92
C SER A 492 -15.18 11.44 14.42
N ASN A 493 -15.41 10.16 14.74
CA ASN A 493 -16.71 9.60 15.08
C ASN A 493 -17.77 9.83 13.99
N THR A 494 -17.35 9.84 12.71
CA THR A 494 -18.21 10.11 11.54
C THR A 494 -18.22 8.98 10.52
N LEU A 495 -17.14 8.21 10.44
CA LEU A 495 -16.97 7.10 9.53
C LEU A 495 -17.14 5.78 10.27
N LYS A 496 -17.44 4.71 9.55
CA LYS A 496 -17.69 3.40 10.16
C LYS A 496 -16.43 2.54 10.05
N GLU A 497 -15.87 2.19 11.20
CA GLU A 497 -14.63 1.40 11.31
C GLU A 497 -14.92 -0.11 11.31
N SER A 498 -16.13 -0.50 11.73
CA SER A 498 -16.66 -1.85 11.55
C SER A 498 -18.16 -1.78 11.24
N ALA A 499 -18.64 -2.69 10.41
CA ALA A 499 -20.03 -2.81 9.99
C ALA A 499 -20.28 -4.18 9.33
N PRO A 500 -21.55 -4.57 9.08
CA PRO A 500 -21.85 -5.70 8.21
C PRO A 500 -21.14 -5.58 6.86
N ASN A 501 -20.71 -6.72 6.30
CA ASN A 501 -19.95 -6.81 5.06
C ASN A 501 -18.57 -6.12 5.05
N GLN A 502 -18.17 -5.43 6.13
CA GLN A 502 -16.88 -4.77 6.17
C GLN A 502 -15.73 -5.78 6.39
N PRO A 503 -14.69 -5.78 5.53
CA PRO A 503 -13.58 -6.72 5.61
C PRO A 503 -12.67 -6.50 6.83
N TYR A 504 -12.02 -7.58 7.28
CA TYR A 504 -10.89 -7.57 8.20
C TYR A 504 -9.84 -8.61 7.78
N GLY A 505 -8.62 -8.46 8.31
CA GLY A 505 -7.45 -9.23 7.87
C GLY A 505 -6.83 -10.12 8.95
N LEU A 506 -6.05 -11.09 8.47
CA LEU A 506 -5.13 -11.91 9.25
C LEU A 506 -3.71 -11.40 8.99
N THR A 507 -2.98 -11.10 10.06
CA THR A 507 -1.60 -10.62 9.98
C THR A 507 -0.60 -11.73 10.23
N PHE A 508 0.48 -11.73 9.44
CA PHE A 508 1.70 -12.51 9.65
C PHE A 508 2.82 -11.53 9.98
N ALA A 509 3.41 -11.65 11.16
CA ALA A 509 4.49 -10.79 11.63
C ALA A 509 5.77 -11.59 11.90
N GLY A 510 6.91 -11.05 11.48
CA GLY A 510 8.21 -11.73 11.55
C GLY A 510 9.32 -10.86 12.11
N LEU A 511 10.55 -11.36 12.04
CA LEU A 511 11.76 -10.60 12.37
C LEU A 511 12.14 -9.66 11.21
N ARG A 512 13.05 -8.71 11.44
CA ARG A 512 13.52 -7.84 10.34
C ARG A 512 14.12 -8.69 9.22
N PHE A 513 13.80 -8.31 8.00
CA PHE A 513 14.26 -8.93 6.75
C PHE A 513 13.80 -10.38 6.54
N THR A 514 12.65 -10.77 7.10
CA THR A 514 12.03 -12.10 6.88
C THR A 514 10.82 -12.06 5.95
N GLU A 515 10.68 -11.04 5.11
CA GLU A 515 9.56 -10.88 4.16
C GLU A 515 9.40 -12.11 3.28
N GLU A 516 10.49 -12.71 2.81
CA GLU A 516 10.46 -13.93 1.98
C GLU A 516 9.68 -15.07 2.66
N ALA A 517 9.99 -15.35 3.93
CA ALA A 517 9.30 -16.38 4.70
C ALA A 517 7.83 -16.01 4.95
N LEU A 518 7.55 -14.74 5.29
CA LEU A 518 6.20 -14.26 5.51
C LEU A 518 5.34 -14.35 4.25
N ILE A 519 5.90 -14.01 3.08
CA ILE A 519 5.22 -14.10 1.79
C ILE A 519 4.86 -15.56 1.49
N GLY A 520 5.78 -16.50 1.72
CA GLY A 520 5.49 -17.92 1.52
C GLY A 520 4.35 -18.43 2.41
N MET A 521 4.34 -18.06 3.70
CA MET A 521 3.27 -18.44 4.62
C MET A 521 1.93 -17.80 4.25
N ALA A 522 1.92 -16.50 3.96
CA ALA A 522 0.71 -15.76 3.58
C ALA A 522 0.13 -16.25 2.24
N CYS A 523 0.99 -16.54 1.25
CA CYS A 523 0.59 -17.06 -0.06
C CYS A 523 -0.07 -18.45 0.07
N ALA A 524 0.57 -19.37 0.80
CA ALA A 524 0.01 -20.69 1.03
C ALA A 524 -1.34 -20.65 1.76
N PHE A 525 -1.52 -19.69 2.69
CA PHE A 525 -2.81 -19.45 3.34
C PHE A 525 -3.85 -18.89 2.36
N GLU A 526 -3.51 -17.83 1.61
CA GLU A 526 -4.39 -17.18 0.63
C GLU A 526 -4.91 -18.16 -0.43
N GLU A 527 -4.02 -18.98 -1.01
CA GLU A 527 -4.37 -19.94 -2.06
C GLU A 527 -5.40 -20.98 -1.60
N ARG A 528 -5.41 -21.31 -0.30
CA ARG A 528 -6.32 -22.29 0.31
C ARG A 528 -7.66 -21.69 0.70
N THR A 529 -7.68 -20.44 1.15
CA THR A 529 -8.89 -19.82 1.71
C THR A 529 -9.64 -19.00 0.67
N LYS A 530 -8.92 -18.29 -0.22
CA LYS A 530 -9.47 -17.40 -1.24
C LYS A 530 -10.56 -16.47 -0.69
N VAL A 531 -10.42 -16.03 0.57
CA VAL A 531 -11.43 -15.24 1.29
C VAL A 531 -11.85 -14.00 0.51
N ARG A 532 -10.89 -13.34 -0.14
CA ARG A 532 -11.15 -12.14 -0.96
C ARG A 532 -12.36 -12.33 -1.89
N ASN A 533 -12.45 -13.47 -2.55
CA ASN A 533 -13.48 -13.76 -3.56
C ASN A 533 -14.89 -13.88 -2.97
N GLN A 534 -14.98 -14.06 -1.65
CA GLN A 534 -16.22 -14.26 -0.89
C GLN A 534 -16.83 -12.94 -0.40
N ILE A 535 -16.05 -11.84 -0.39
CA ILE A 535 -16.48 -10.54 0.14
C ILE A 535 -16.68 -9.58 -1.04
N LYS A 536 -17.91 -9.09 -1.21
CA LYS A 536 -18.28 -8.27 -2.36
C LYS A 536 -18.40 -6.78 -1.98
N PRO A 537 -17.68 -5.89 -2.66
CA PRO A 537 -17.89 -4.45 -2.52
C PRO A 537 -19.27 -4.05 -3.07
N MET A 538 -19.88 -3.04 -2.47
CA MET A 538 -21.15 -2.44 -2.90
C MET A 538 -20.97 -1.48 -4.07
N ILE A 539 -19.80 -0.86 -4.19
CA ILE A 539 -19.46 0.07 -5.27
C ILE A 539 -18.29 -0.54 -6.04
N VAL A 540 -18.51 -0.85 -7.32
CA VAL A 540 -17.51 -1.33 -8.26
C VAL A 540 -17.62 -0.56 -9.58
N PRO A 541 -16.49 -0.29 -10.26
CA PRO A 541 -16.53 0.18 -11.64
C PRO A 541 -17.01 -0.93 -12.57
N THR A 542 -17.54 -0.53 -13.72
CA THR A 542 -18.09 -1.44 -14.74
C THR A 542 -17.27 -1.47 -16.02
N THR A 543 -16.48 -0.43 -16.33
CA THR A 543 -15.64 -0.42 -17.54
C THR A 543 -14.63 -1.57 -17.52
N GLU A 544 -14.58 -2.38 -18.56
CA GLU A 544 -13.59 -3.43 -18.79
C GLU A 544 -12.70 -3.12 -20.01
N ILE A 545 -11.63 -3.91 -20.22
CA ILE A 545 -10.71 -3.74 -21.36
C ILE A 545 -11.48 -3.83 -22.69
N SER A 546 -12.43 -4.76 -22.79
CA SER A 546 -13.26 -4.94 -24.00
C SER A 546 -14.01 -3.69 -24.42
N ASP A 547 -14.41 -2.83 -23.48
CA ASP A 547 -15.14 -1.61 -23.77
C ASP A 547 -14.25 -0.53 -24.40
N VAL A 548 -12.93 -0.58 -24.11
CA VAL A 548 -11.95 0.28 -24.77
C VAL A 548 -11.65 -0.22 -26.18
N LEU A 549 -11.52 -1.54 -26.36
CA LEU A 549 -11.21 -2.15 -27.65
C LEU A 549 -12.34 -1.95 -28.68
N LYS A 550 -13.60 -2.16 -28.29
CA LYS A 550 -14.77 -1.93 -29.17
C LYS A 550 -14.87 -0.48 -29.66
N ASN A 551 -14.56 0.48 -28.79
CA ASN A 551 -14.58 1.89 -29.18
C ASN A 551 -13.49 2.20 -30.22
N LYS A 552 -12.30 1.60 -30.08
CA LYS A 552 -11.19 1.75 -31.02
C LYS A 552 -11.55 1.23 -32.41
N GLU A 553 -12.15 0.04 -32.50
CA GLU A 553 -12.65 -0.50 -33.78
C GLU A 553 -13.66 0.44 -34.44
N SER A 554 -14.59 0.99 -33.64
CA SER A 554 -15.60 1.92 -34.16
C SER A 554 -15.03 3.25 -34.66
N GLU A 555 -13.89 3.71 -34.11
CA GLU A 555 -13.18 4.92 -34.55
C GLU A 555 -12.39 4.62 -35.83
N GLU A 556 -11.68 3.49 -35.90
CA GLU A 556 -10.95 3.05 -37.09
C GLU A 556 -11.90 2.80 -38.29
N ASP A 557 -13.09 2.24 -38.06
CA ASP A 557 -14.09 2.03 -39.11
C ASP A 557 -14.68 3.35 -39.63
N LYS A 558 -14.83 4.36 -38.77
CA LYS A 558 -15.24 5.73 -39.16
C LYS A 558 -14.17 6.48 -39.93
N GLU A 559 -12.89 6.23 -39.64
CA GLU A 559 -11.78 6.79 -40.42
C GLU A 559 -11.60 6.10 -41.78
N LYS A 560 -11.96 4.82 -41.92
CA LYS A 560 -11.92 4.10 -43.20
C LYS A 560 -13.11 4.38 -44.12
N THR A 561 -14.21 4.91 -43.57
CA THR A 561 -15.45 5.22 -44.32
C THR A 561 -15.60 6.71 -44.69
N ASN A 562 -14.66 7.56 -44.27
CA ASN A 562 -14.49 8.94 -44.72
C ASN A 562 -13.21 9.05 -45.58
#